data_AF-A0A4R5LR68-F1
#
_entry.id   AF-A0A4R5LR68-F1
#
_cell.length_a   1.000
_cell.length_b   1.000
_cell.length_c   1.000
_cell.angle_alpha   90.00
_cell.angle_beta   90.00
_cell.angle_gamma   90.00
#
_symmetry.space_group_name_H-M   'P 1'
#
loop_
_entity.id
_entity.type
_entity.pdbx_description
1 polymer ?
#
loop_
_entity_poly.entity_id
_entity_poly.type
_entity_poly.pdbx_seq_one_letter_code
_entity_poly.pdbx_strand_id
1 'polypeptide(L)'
;MKRAITGPAAGQVSEMAIVDTFTKLIFGEENQYSNSELLIIRAFRNADHNVVFDSHRDMGAYLRALGVGEMIKLVSKVQGQLAHEAPVVTDPAVIPVSRPTALNRRVH
;
A
#
# COMPACT_ATOMS: atom_id res chain seq x y z
N MET A 1 18.77 8.72 27.61
CA MET A 1 17.42 8.85 27.03
C MET A 1 17.55 8.86 25.50
N LYS A 2 17.38 7.70 24.84
CA LYS A 2 17.42 7.59 23.38
C LYS A 2 15.98 7.61 22.87
N ARG A 3 15.58 8.68 22.16
CA ARG A 3 14.27 8.75 21.50
C ARG A 3 14.31 7.78 20.31
N ALA A 4 13.48 6.74 20.35
CA ALA A 4 13.23 5.91 19.19
C ALA A 4 12.48 6.78 18.16
N ILE A 5 13.14 7.11 17.07
CA ILE A 5 12.48 7.64 15.89
C ILE A 5 11.85 6.40 15.24
N THR A 6 10.58 6.16 15.53
CA THR A 6 9.76 5.20 14.79
C THR A 6 9.59 5.79 13.39
N GLY A 7 10.49 5.44 12.47
CA GLY A 7 10.29 5.72 11.05
C GLY A 7 9.01 5.03 10.56
N PRO A 8 8.34 5.56 9.52
CA PRO A 8 7.15 4.94 8.97
C PRO A 8 7.49 3.50 8.57
N ALA A 9 6.65 2.55 9.01
CA ALA A 9 6.83 1.13 8.73
C ALA A 9 6.98 0.92 7.22
N ALA A 10 7.98 0.13 6.83
CA ALA A 10 8.19 -0.31 5.46
C ALA A 10 6.91 -1.00 4.96
N GLY A 11 6.10 -0.31 4.16
CA GLY A 11 4.82 -0.81 3.67
C GLY A 11 3.74 0.25 3.45
N GLN A 12 3.90 1.46 4.00
CA GLN A 12 2.92 2.53 3.82
C GLN A 12 3.27 3.40 2.61
N VAL A 13 2.43 3.35 1.57
CA VAL A 13 2.51 4.29 0.44
C VAL A 13 2.24 5.70 0.95
N SER A 14 3.15 6.64 0.68
CA SER A 14 2.99 8.04 1.09
C SER A 14 2.00 8.78 0.18
N GLU A 15 1.42 9.86 0.69
CA GLU A 15 0.57 10.74 -0.13
C GLU A 15 1.30 11.27 -1.36
N MET A 16 2.57 11.67 -1.20
CA MET A 16 3.39 12.16 -2.29
C MET A 16 3.57 11.09 -3.38
N ALA A 17 3.74 9.81 -3.02
CA ALA A 17 3.82 8.75 -4.02
C ALA A 17 2.52 8.64 -4.85
N ILE A 18 1.34 8.88 -4.26
CA ILE A 18 0.06 8.91 -4.98
C ILE A 18 0.03 10.09 -5.93
N VAL A 19 0.38 11.29 -5.44
CA VAL A 19 0.41 12.52 -6.24
C VAL A 19 1.40 12.39 -7.41
N ASP A 20 2.58 11.83 -7.18
CA ASP A 20 3.60 11.59 -8.21
C ASP A 20 3.09 10.62 -9.27
N THR A 21 2.44 9.52 -8.85
CA THR A 21 1.84 8.55 -9.77
C THR A 21 0.74 9.19 -10.63
N PHE A 22 -0.12 10.03 -10.03
CA PHE A 22 -1.16 10.74 -10.77
C PHE A 22 -0.58 11.76 -11.73
N THR A 23 0.48 12.46 -11.33
CA THR A 23 1.22 13.39 -12.19
C THR A 23 1.78 12.66 -13.41
N LYS A 24 2.37 11.48 -13.20
CA LYS A 24 2.87 10.61 -14.26
C LYS A 24 1.78 10.15 -15.23
N LEU A 25 0.61 9.77 -14.71
CA LEU A 25 -0.58 9.45 -15.53
C LEU A 25 -1.03 10.65 -16.37
N ILE A 26 -1.11 11.84 -15.78
CA ILE A 26 -1.54 13.08 -16.47
C ILE A 26 -0.60 13.43 -17.65
N PHE A 27 0.71 13.23 -17.47
CA PHE A 27 1.70 13.53 -18.50
C PHE A 27 1.96 12.38 -19.47
N GLY A 28 1.35 11.20 -19.26
CA GLY A 28 1.48 10.06 -20.16
C GLY A 28 2.87 9.43 -20.14
N GLU A 29 3.58 9.49 -19.00
CA GLU A 29 4.91 8.90 -18.82
C GLU A 29 4.81 7.37 -18.55
N GLU A 30 4.14 6.65 -19.45
CA GLU A 30 3.74 5.24 -19.27
C GLU A 30 4.87 4.23 -19.45
N ASN A 31 6.08 4.69 -19.79
CA ASN A 31 7.17 3.82 -20.24
C ASN A 31 7.70 2.83 -19.19
N GLN A 32 7.32 2.97 -17.91
CA GLN A 32 7.37 1.91 -16.88
C GLN A 32 6.81 2.44 -15.54
N TYR A 33 5.79 1.79 -15.01
CA TYR A 33 5.35 1.97 -13.62
C TYR A 33 6.08 0.97 -12.72
N SER A 34 6.63 1.46 -11.62
CA SER A 34 7.15 0.66 -10.51
C SER A 34 6.03 -0.13 -9.82
N ASN A 35 6.41 -1.14 -9.04
CA ASN A 35 5.44 -1.93 -8.27
C ASN A 35 4.59 -1.05 -7.32
N SER A 36 5.18 -0.01 -6.74
CA SER A 36 4.45 0.93 -5.88
C SER A 36 3.43 1.75 -6.67
N GLU A 37 3.80 2.24 -7.85
CA GLU A 37 2.90 2.98 -8.74
C GLU A 37 1.76 2.08 -9.25
N LEU A 38 2.05 0.81 -9.57
CA LEU A 38 1.02 -0.16 -9.96
C LEU A 38 0.03 -0.47 -8.83
N LEU A 39 0.50 -0.52 -7.57
CA LEU A 39 -0.39 -0.65 -6.41
C LEU A 39 -1.30 0.58 -6.27
N ILE A 40 -0.76 1.78 -6.47
CA ILE A 40 -1.54 3.02 -6.46
C ILE A 40 -2.58 3.03 -7.59
N ILE A 41 -2.20 2.63 -8.81
CA ILE A 41 -3.10 2.53 -9.97
C ILE A 41 -4.24 1.54 -9.69
N ARG A 42 -3.93 0.40 -9.09
CA ARG A 42 -4.94 -0.59 -8.68
C ARG A 42 -5.88 -0.03 -7.62
N ALA A 43 -5.34 0.60 -6.57
CA ALA A 43 -6.13 1.24 -5.53
C ALA A 43 -7.00 2.37 -6.10
N PHE A 44 -6.51 3.11 -7.10
CA PHE A 44 -7.29 4.11 -7.82
C PHE A 44 -8.49 3.50 -8.56
N ARG A 45 -8.30 2.38 -9.28
CA ARG A 45 -9.41 1.65 -9.92
C ARG A 45 -10.45 1.17 -8.91
N ASN A 46 -10.03 0.78 -7.71
CA ASN A 46 -10.95 0.37 -6.65
C ASN A 46 -11.66 1.57 -5.99
N ALA A 47 -11.00 2.73 -5.93
CA ALA A 47 -11.52 3.95 -5.31
C ALA A 47 -12.56 4.68 -6.18
N ASP A 48 -12.48 4.53 -7.49
CA ASP A 48 -13.32 5.26 -8.45
C ASP A 48 -13.74 4.39 -9.63
N HIS A 49 -15.05 4.11 -9.71
CA HIS A 49 -15.62 3.26 -10.74
C HIS A 49 -15.49 3.84 -12.16
N ASN A 50 -15.29 5.15 -12.28
CA ASN A 50 -15.16 5.80 -13.59
C ASN A 50 -13.94 5.34 -14.38
N VAL A 51 -12.93 4.77 -13.72
CA VAL A 51 -11.64 4.42 -14.33
C VAL A 51 -11.31 2.93 -14.33
N VAL A 52 -12.26 2.06 -13.94
CA VAL A 52 -12.01 0.62 -13.71
C VAL A 52 -11.45 -0.09 -14.93
N PHE A 53 -11.96 0.23 -16.11
CA PHE A 53 -11.60 -0.38 -17.39
C PHE A 53 -10.77 0.53 -18.30
N ASP A 54 -10.40 1.71 -17.79
CA ASP A 54 -9.71 2.71 -18.58
C ASP A 54 -8.25 2.31 -18.86
N SER A 55 -7.74 2.81 -19.98
CA SER A 55 -6.30 2.84 -20.24
C SER A 55 -5.62 3.85 -19.32
N HIS A 56 -4.32 3.72 -19.06
CA HIS A 56 -3.57 4.71 -18.25
C HIS A 56 -3.67 6.12 -18.85
N ARG A 57 -3.70 6.24 -20.17
CA ARG A 57 -3.93 7.49 -20.89
C ARG A 57 -5.29 8.10 -20.57
N ASP A 58 -6.36 7.30 -20.56
CA ASP A 58 -7.71 7.78 -20.27
C ASP A 58 -7.85 8.14 -18.78
N MET A 59 -7.21 7.38 -17.90
CA MET A 59 -7.07 7.72 -16.47
C MET A 59 -6.36 9.08 -16.28
N GLY A 60 -5.30 9.34 -17.04
CA GLY A 60 -4.61 10.63 -17.04
C GLY A 60 -5.48 11.78 -17.53
N ALA A 61 -6.28 11.55 -18.58
CA ALA A 61 -7.25 12.53 -19.07
C ALA A 61 -8.35 12.83 -18.04
N TYR A 62 -8.84 11.79 -17.36
CA TYR A 62 -9.78 11.92 -16.23
C TYR A 62 -9.18 12.76 -15.10
N LEU A 63 -7.97 12.43 -14.64
CA LEU A 63 -7.28 13.18 -13.58
C LEU A 63 -7.06 14.65 -13.94
N ARG A 64 -6.76 14.96 -15.21
CA ARG A 64 -6.60 16.34 -15.69
C ARG A 64 -7.92 17.13 -15.69
N ALA A 65 -9.06 16.46 -15.81
CA ALA A 65 -10.37 17.09 -15.79
C ALA A 65 -10.88 17.39 -14.37
N LEU A 66 -10.28 16.78 -13.34
CA LEU A 66 -10.68 17.00 -11.94
C LEU A 66 -10.26 18.38 -11.44
N GLY A 67 -11.16 19.03 -10.70
CA GLY A 67 -10.81 20.17 -9.88
C GLY A 67 -9.95 19.76 -8.67
N VAL A 68 -9.24 20.72 -8.08
CA VAL A 68 -8.38 20.47 -6.90
C VAL A 68 -9.15 19.82 -5.74
N GLY A 69 -10.37 20.26 -5.47
CA GLY A 69 -11.21 19.68 -4.41
C GLY A 69 -11.62 18.23 -4.67
N GLU A 70 -11.79 17.85 -5.93
CA GLU A 70 -12.08 16.47 -6.33
C GLU A 70 -10.82 15.60 -6.26
N MET A 71 -9.68 16.15 -6.69
CA MET A 71 -8.38 15.51 -6.56
C MET A 71 -8.04 15.16 -5.11
N ILE A 72 -8.23 16.10 -4.17
CA ILE A 72 -7.98 15.86 -2.74
C ILE A 72 -8.85 14.70 -2.24
N LYS A 73 -10.15 14.71 -2.56
CA LYS A 73 -11.08 13.63 -2.16
C LYS A 73 -10.65 12.29 -2.76
N LEU A 74 -10.21 12.28 -4.01
CA LEU A 74 -9.74 11.08 -4.68
C LEU A 74 -8.48 10.52 -4.01
N VAL A 75 -7.49 11.36 -3.74
CA VAL A 75 -6.27 10.97 -3.03
C VAL A 75 -6.60 10.35 -1.66
N SER A 76 -7.50 10.96 -0.89
CA SER A 76 -7.95 10.39 0.39
C SER A 76 -8.63 9.03 0.24
N LYS A 77 -9.44 8.82 -0.81
CA LYS A 77 -10.05 7.51 -1.09
C LYS A 77 -8.99 6.46 -1.44
N VAL A 78 -8.01 6.81 -2.26
CA VAL A 78 -6.91 5.91 -2.65
C VAL A 78 -6.06 5.53 -1.44
N GLN A 79 -5.74 6.49 -0.56
CA GLN A 79 -5.10 6.19 0.72
C GLN A 79 -5.91 5.21 1.57
N GLY A 80 -7.24 5.39 1.61
CA GLY A 80 -8.15 4.46 2.30
C GLY A 80 -8.11 3.04 1.73
N GLN A 81 -8.05 2.89 0.41
CA GLN A 81 -7.91 1.58 -0.26
C GLN A 81 -6.56 0.93 0.07
N LEU A 82 -5.47 1.70 -0.01
CA LEU A 82 -4.11 1.22 0.29
C LEU A 82 -3.95 0.82 1.76
N ALA A 83 -4.66 1.48 2.68
CA ALA A 83 -4.68 1.10 4.09
C ALA A 83 -5.45 -0.19 4.35
N HIS A 84 -6.48 -0.50 3.54
CA HIS A 84 -7.25 -1.75 3.62
C HIS A 84 -6.55 -2.93 2.93
N GLU A 85 -5.77 -2.68 1.87
CA GLU A 85 -5.00 -3.71 1.15
C GLU A 85 -3.64 -4.03 1.81
N ALA A 86 -3.27 -3.35 2.91
CA ALA A 86 -2.12 -3.74 3.70
C ALA A 86 -2.34 -5.17 4.25
N PRO A 87 -1.45 -6.13 3.96
CA PRO A 87 -1.63 -7.47 4.46
C PRO A 87 -1.60 -7.42 5.98
N VAL A 88 -2.65 -7.97 6.59
CA VAL A 88 -2.58 -8.53 7.93
C VAL A 88 -1.49 -9.60 7.88
N VAL A 89 -0.24 -9.19 8.07
CA VAL A 89 0.84 -10.10 8.47
C VAL A 89 0.54 -10.42 9.91
N THR A 90 -0.39 -11.35 10.13
CA THR A 90 -0.47 -12.08 11.38
C THR A 90 0.84 -12.84 11.47
N ASP A 91 1.78 -12.28 12.21
CA ASP A 91 2.98 -12.94 12.68
C ASP A 91 2.55 -14.32 13.25
N PRO A 92 2.90 -15.46 12.63
CA PRO A 92 2.76 -16.72 13.32
C PRO A 92 3.88 -16.73 14.35
N ALA A 93 3.54 -16.19 15.52
CA ALA A 93 4.34 -16.19 16.72
C ALA A 93 5.12 -17.51 16.82
N VAL A 94 6.43 -17.38 16.61
CA VAL A 94 7.49 -18.07 17.35
C VAL A 94 6.98 -19.32 18.06
N ILE A 95 7.08 -20.48 17.40
CA ILE A 95 7.01 -21.76 18.08
C ILE A 95 8.22 -21.78 19.04
N PRO A 96 8.03 -21.77 20.37
CA PRO A 96 9.16 -21.92 21.26
C PRO A 96 9.64 -23.36 21.15
N VAL A 97 10.86 -23.55 20.66
CA VAL A 97 11.64 -24.77 20.84
C VAL A 97 11.60 -25.13 22.33
N SER A 98 10.89 -26.21 22.66
CA SER A 98 11.00 -26.88 23.94
C SER A 98 11.31 -28.34 23.66
N ARG A 99 12.60 -28.63 23.56
CA ARG A 99 13.13 -29.97 23.80
C ARG A 99 13.96 -29.88 25.07
N PRO A 100 13.59 -30.63 26.11
CA PRO A 100 14.62 -31.35 26.83
C PRO A 100 14.24 -32.81 27.01
N THR A 101 15.14 -33.65 26.51
CA THR A 101 15.37 -35.04 26.85
C THR A 101 15.71 -35.15 28.35
N ALA A 102 15.01 -35.98 29.12
CA ALA A 102 15.57 -36.80 30.22
C ALA A 102 14.42 -37.49 30.99
N LEU A 103 14.16 -38.75 30.63
CA LEU A 103 13.28 -39.65 31.38
C LEU A 103 14.05 -40.16 32.61
N ASN A 104 14.12 -39.37 33.69
CA ASN A 104 14.62 -39.83 34.98
C ASN A 104 13.49 -40.57 35.72
N ARG A 105 13.38 -41.89 35.48
CA ARG A 105 12.52 -42.77 36.27
C ARG A 105 13.30 -43.24 37.50
N ARG A 106 13.07 -42.61 38.65
CA ARG A 106 13.34 -43.18 39.99
C ARG A 106 12.03 -43.21 40.77
N VAL A 107 11.60 -44.42 41.11
CA VAL A 107 10.72 -44.78 42.22
C VAL A 107 11.29 -46.11 42.74
N HIS A 108 11.93 -46.05 43.91
CA HIS A 108 11.45 -46.60 45.19
C HIS A 108 11.51 -48.13 45.24
#